data_AF-A0A838RXE4-F1
#
_entry.id   AF-A0A838RXE4-F1
#
_cell.length_a   1.000
_cell.length_b   1.000
_cell.length_c   1.000
_cell.angle_alpha   90.00
_cell.angle_beta   90.00
_cell.angle_gamma   90.00
#
_symmetry.space_group_name_H-M   'P 1'
#
loop_
_entity.id
_entity.type
_entity.pdbx_description
1 polymer ?
#
loop_
_entity_poly.entity_id
_entity_poly.type
_entity_poly.pdbx_seq_one_letter_code
_entity_poly.pdbx_strand_id
1 'polypeptide(L)'
;MLNPFQDLFAFFEKNTLHGRFPIYALIFLLIASVVIALITLARDSEQRNIQNVYMWLARFFVGGMWYQQMLWKMPPTFTDNPDGSGGLGYWMGEMVKYAAFKPHASLVNDLMLPNFKLFAFQVWAGETFIAVSLLLGLFTRLGGLAGMLMAINLWLGLYNRPNEWPWTYFFLILLNGFFLVFRAGRALGLDALIAPRTAPTGGLVKRVVWWIS
;
A
#
# COMPACT_ATOMS: atom_id res chain seq x y z
N MET A 1 -13.45 22.24 16.98
CA MET A 1 -13.15 20.79 16.80
C MET A 1 -13.04 20.56 15.31
N LEU A 2 -11.91 20.02 14.85
CA LEU A 2 -11.79 19.52 13.48
C LEU A 2 -12.69 18.30 13.33
N ASN A 3 -13.45 18.22 12.25
CA ASN A 3 -14.25 17.05 11.90
C ASN A 3 -13.58 16.29 10.73
N PRO A 4 -13.99 15.04 10.45
CA PRO A 4 -13.34 14.22 9.41
C PRO A 4 -13.35 14.85 8.02
N PHE A 5 -14.36 15.66 7.69
CA PHE A 5 -14.41 16.37 6.41
C PHE A 5 -13.38 17.50 6.36
N GLN A 6 -13.24 18.26 7.45
CA GLN A 6 -12.21 19.31 7.54
C GLN A 6 -10.81 18.72 7.45
N ASP A 7 -10.55 17.57 8.11
CA ASP A 7 -9.26 16.88 7.99
C ASP A 7 -8.99 16.42 6.56
N LEU A 8 -10.01 15.90 5.87
CA LEU A 8 -9.92 15.50 4.48
C LEU A 8 -9.59 16.68 3.56
N PHE A 9 -10.31 17.81 3.69
CA PHE A 9 -10.04 19.01 2.90
C PHE A 9 -8.65 19.57 3.19
N ALA A 10 -8.26 19.66 4.46
CA ALA A 10 -6.94 20.11 4.87
C ALA A 10 -5.83 19.20 4.30
N PHE A 11 -6.06 17.89 4.22
CA PHE A 11 -5.11 16.97 3.60
C PHE A 11 -4.90 17.26 2.11
N PHE A 12 -5.96 17.55 1.35
CA PHE A 12 -5.85 17.91 -0.08
C PHE A 12 -5.28 19.32 -0.32
N GLU A 13 -5.27 20.17 0.69
CA GLU A 13 -4.64 21.49 0.66
C GLU A 13 -3.17 21.46 1.13
N LYS A 14 -2.70 20.33 1.70
CA LYS A 14 -1.36 20.19 2.25
C LYS A 14 -0.27 20.48 1.22
N ASN A 15 0.68 21.31 1.61
CA ASN A 15 1.98 21.44 0.94
C ASN A 15 2.97 20.45 1.56
N THR A 16 3.61 19.64 0.72
CA THR A 16 4.69 18.73 1.12
C THR A 16 6.05 19.37 0.85
N LEU A 17 7.14 18.71 1.24
CA LEU A 17 8.50 19.09 0.82
C LEU A 17 8.66 19.15 -0.72
N HIS A 18 7.81 18.44 -1.46
CA HIS A 18 7.75 18.43 -2.93
C HIS A 18 6.64 19.35 -3.47
N GLY A 19 6.19 20.34 -2.68
CA GLY A 19 5.03 21.16 -2.99
C GLY A 19 3.74 20.33 -3.01
N ARG A 20 2.83 20.64 -3.94
CA ARG A 20 1.54 19.97 -4.08
C ARG A 20 1.54 18.77 -5.04
N PHE A 21 2.67 18.49 -5.70
CA PHE A 21 2.76 17.42 -6.69
C PHE A 21 2.26 16.05 -6.17
N PRO A 22 2.67 15.57 -4.97
CA PRO A 22 2.20 14.29 -4.45
C PRO A 22 0.69 14.24 -4.23
N ILE A 23 0.06 15.39 -3.91
CA ILE A 23 -1.39 15.49 -3.74
C ILE A 23 -2.10 15.43 -5.10
N TYR A 24 -1.59 16.12 -6.12
CA TYR A 24 -2.13 16.03 -7.48
C TYR A 24 -2.00 14.62 -8.05
N ALA A 25 -0.88 13.94 -7.80
CA ALA A 25 -0.69 12.55 -8.19
C ALA A 25 -1.70 11.61 -7.49
N LEU A 26 -2.01 11.83 -6.21
CA LEU A 26 -3.08 11.09 -5.53
C LEU A 26 -4.43 11.34 -6.19
N ILE A 27 -4.81 12.60 -6.39
CA ILE A 27 -6.09 12.95 -7.03
C ILE A 27 -6.22 12.29 -8.40
N PHE A 28 -5.14 12.32 -9.20
CA PHE A 28 -5.10 11.62 -10.48
C PHE A 28 -5.35 10.12 -10.33
N LEU A 29 -4.68 9.44 -9.39
CA LEU A 29 -4.87 8.00 -9.15
C LEU A 29 -6.28 7.67 -8.67
N LEU A 30 -6.89 8.51 -7.81
CA LEU A 30 -8.26 8.35 -7.34
C LEU A 30 -9.25 8.47 -8.50
N ILE A 31 -9.11 9.51 -9.33
CA ILE A 31 -9.94 9.70 -10.53
C ILE A 31 -9.76 8.53 -11.49
N ALA A 32 -8.51 8.13 -11.76
CA ALA A 32 -8.22 6.99 -12.63
C ALA A 32 -8.88 5.71 -12.12
N SER A 33 -8.81 5.43 -10.82
CA SER A 33 -9.47 4.28 -10.19
C SER A 33 -10.98 4.26 -10.43
N VAL A 34 -11.65 5.40 -10.26
CA VAL A 34 -13.09 5.55 -10.51
C VAL A 34 -13.41 5.36 -11.99
N VAL A 35 -12.65 5.97 -12.89
CA VAL A 35 -12.83 5.84 -14.34
C VAL A 35 -12.67 4.38 -14.78
N ILE A 36 -11.63 3.69 -14.30
CA ILE A 36 -11.40 2.26 -14.58
C ILE A 36 -12.60 1.42 -14.10
N ALA A 37 -13.11 1.69 -12.90
CA ALA A 37 -14.26 0.98 -12.37
C ALA A 37 -15.52 1.20 -13.21
N LEU A 38 -15.80 2.45 -13.62
CA LEU A 38 -16.93 2.79 -14.48
C LEU A 38 -16.82 2.13 -15.87
N ILE A 39 -15.63 2.14 -16.47
CA ILE A 39 -15.36 1.45 -17.74
C ILE A 39 -15.63 -0.05 -17.59
N THR A 40 -15.16 -0.66 -16.50
CA THR A 40 -15.33 -2.09 -16.23
C THR A 40 -16.80 -2.46 -16.03
N LEU A 41 -17.56 -1.66 -15.27
CA LEU A 41 -19.02 -1.80 -15.10
C LEU A 41 -19.78 -1.66 -16.42
N ALA A 42 -19.36 -0.73 -17.28
CA ALA A 42 -19.98 -0.51 -18.58
C ALA A 42 -19.74 -1.67 -19.55
N ARG A 43 -18.50 -2.19 -19.60
CA ARG A 43 -18.07 -3.23 -20.55
C ARG A 43 -18.51 -4.64 -20.19
N ASP A 44 -18.62 -4.97 -18.91
CA ASP A 44 -18.87 -6.34 -18.47
C ASP A 44 -20.04 -6.42 -17.48
N SER A 45 -21.09 -7.13 -17.88
CA SER A 45 -22.27 -7.31 -17.01
C SER A 45 -21.98 -8.19 -15.79
N GLU A 46 -20.99 -9.10 -15.85
CA GLU A 46 -20.59 -9.95 -14.72
C GLU A 46 -19.98 -9.10 -13.59
N GLN A 47 -19.45 -7.93 -13.91
CA GLN A 47 -18.84 -7.02 -12.94
C GLN A 47 -19.86 -6.27 -12.08
N ARG A 48 -21.14 -6.25 -12.48
CA ARG A 48 -22.23 -5.49 -11.85
C ARG A 48 -22.82 -6.22 -10.66
N ASN A 49 -21.99 -6.53 -9.68
CA ASN A 49 -22.41 -7.18 -8.45
C ASN A 49 -21.79 -6.50 -7.21
N ILE A 50 -22.44 -6.68 -6.07
CA ILE A 50 -22.05 -6.01 -4.82
C ILE A 50 -20.67 -6.46 -4.31
N GLN A 51 -20.26 -7.69 -4.59
CA GLN A 51 -18.96 -8.22 -4.16
C GLN A 51 -17.83 -7.46 -4.86
N ASN A 52 -17.96 -7.21 -6.16
CA ASN A 52 -16.98 -6.45 -6.93
C ASN A 52 -16.93 -4.98 -6.54
N VAL A 53 -18.08 -4.36 -6.26
CA VAL A 53 -18.15 -2.99 -5.74
C VAL A 53 -17.47 -2.89 -4.38
N TYR A 54 -17.73 -3.83 -3.47
CA TYR A 54 -17.12 -3.84 -2.15
C TYR A 54 -15.61 -4.09 -2.23
N MET A 55 -15.17 -5.03 -3.07
CA MET A 55 -13.74 -5.30 -3.29
C MET A 55 -13.02 -4.07 -3.85
N TRP A 56 -13.65 -3.35 -4.79
CA TRP A 56 -13.17 -2.07 -5.30
C TRP A 56 -13.05 -1.02 -4.20
N LEU A 57 -14.09 -0.83 -3.37
CA LEU A 57 -14.06 0.11 -2.25
C LEU A 57 -12.93 -0.23 -1.27
N ALA A 58 -12.79 -1.51 -0.89
CA ALA A 58 -11.76 -1.95 0.02
C ALA A 58 -10.36 -1.63 -0.51
N ARG A 59 -10.06 -1.99 -1.77
CA ARG A 59 -8.74 -1.68 -2.37
C ARG A 59 -8.54 -0.19 -2.61
N PHE A 60 -9.60 0.58 -2.91
CA PHE A 60 -9.53 2.02 -3.12
C PHE A 60 -9.07 2.73 -1.84
N PHE A 61 -9.73 2.44 -0.71
CA PHE A 61 -9.38 3.06 0.57
C PHE A 61 -8.04 2.56 1.11
N VAL A 62 -7.74 1.27 1.00
CA VAL A 62 -6.44 0.74 1.47
C VAL A 62 -5.29 1.25 0.59
N GLY A 63 -5.49 1.36 -0.72
CA GLY A 63 -4.53 1.98 -1.64
C GLY A 63 -4.30 3.45 -1.32
N GLY A 64 -5.37 4.20 -1.01
CA GLY A 64 -5.27 5.58 -0.52
C GLY A 64 -4.52 5.70 0.80
N MET A 65 -4.76 4.78 1.74
CA MET A 65 -4.02 4.71 3.01
C MET A 65 -2.53 4.46 2.77
N TRP A 66 -2.16 3.48 1.94
CA TRP A 66 -0.75 3.23 1.58
C TRP A 66 -0.11 4.44 0.89
N TYR A 67 -0.86 5.15 0.04
CA TYR A 67 -0.38 6.40 -0.56
C TYR A 67 -0.13 7.48 0.50
N GLN A 68 -1.03 7.62 1.47
CA GLN A 68 -0.83 8.55 2.58
C GLN A 68 0.41 8.17 3.41
N GLN A 69 0.66 6.87 3.63
CA GLN A 69 1.83 6.39 4.37
C GLN A 69 3.15 6.70 3.67
N MET A 70 3.21 6.67 2.34
CA MET A 70 4.46 6.96 1.65
C MET A 70 4.85 8.44 1.70
N LEU A 71 3.90 9.36 1.93
CA LEU A 71 4.15 10.80 1.84
C LEU A 71 5.20 11.30 2.84
N TRP A 72 5.25 10.70 4.02
CA TRP A 72 6.23 11.08 5.05
C TRP A 72 7.57 10.34 4.91
N LYS A 73 7.62 9.34 4.01
CA LYS A 73 8.82 8.54 3.69
C LYS A 73 9.45 8.91 2.36
N MET A 74 9.01 10.01 1.72
CA MET A 74 9.53 10.40 0.42
C MET A 74 11.02 10.83 0.49
N PRO A 75 11.83 10.51 -0.54
CA PRO A 75 13.16 11.08 -0.70
C PRO A 75 13.06 12.60 -0.94
N PRO A 76 14.06 13.42 -0.56
CA PRO A 76 15.38 13.01 -0.12
C PRO A 76 15.50 12.82 1.40
N THR A 77 14.51 13.25 2.17
CA THR A 77 14.64 13.35 3.63
C THR A 77 14.27 12.04 4.33
N PHE A 78 13.29 11.27 3.81
CA PHE A 78 12.76 10.07 4.49
C PHE A 78 12.32 10.32 5.94
N THR A 79 11.99 11.57 6.26
CA THR A 79 11.56 12.05 7.57
C THR A 79 10.45 13.09 7.43
N ASP A 80 9.52 13.04 8.38
CA ASP A 80 8.42 13.98 8.59
C ASP A 80 8.94 15.38 8.98
N ASN A 81 10.14 15.45 9.58
CA ASN A 81 10.78 16.69 10.03
C ASN A 81 12.24 16.81 9.52
N PRO A 82 12.63 17.94 8.89
CA PRO A 82 14.00 18.19 8.44
C PRO A 82 15.07 18.24 9.55
N ASP A 83 14.67 18.34 10.82
CA ASP A 83 15.56 18.41 11.99
C ASP A 83 15.97 17.04 12.55
N GLY A 84 15.44 15.95 11.98
CA GLY A 84 15.77 14.57 12.40
C GLY A 84 15.05 14.09 13.67
N SER A 85 14.08 14.84 14.20
CA SER A 85 13.32 14.49 15.42
C SER A 85 12.23 13.42 15.23
N GLY A 86 12.00 12.96 13.99
CA GLY A 86 10.95 11.99 13.64
C GLY A 86 11.28 11.20 12.37
N GLY A 87 10.29 10.48 11.84
CA GLY A 87 10.43 9.78 10.55
C GLY A 87 10.95 8.35 10.63
N LEU A 88 11.32 7.79 9.47
CA LEU A 88 11.44 6.33 9.31
C LEU A 88 12.59 5.75 10.14
N GLY A 89 13.69 6.50 10.29
CA GLY A 89 14.84 6.09 11.10
C GLY A 89 14.50 5.92 12.58
N TYR A 90 13.67 6.83 13.14
CA TYR A 90 13.17 6.69 14.51
C TYR A 90 12.36 5.39 14.66
N TRP A 91 11.42 5.14 13.75
CA TRP A 91 10.58 3.94 13.79
C TRP A 91 11.38 2.64 13.62
N MET A 92 12.42 2.65 12.77
CA MET A 92 13.35 1.52 12.66
C MET A 92 14.15 1.32 13.96
N GLY A 93 14.55 2.39 14.64
CA GLY A 93 15.17 2.29 15.96
C GLY A 93 14.23 1.71 17.02
N GLU A 94 12.94 2.05 16.97
CA GLU A 94 11.92 1.44 17.82
C GLU A 94 11.74 -0.06 17.50
N MET A 95 11.85 -0.46 16.23
CA MET A 95 11.83 -1.87 15.84
C MET A 95 12.97 -2.67 16.47
N VAL A 96 14.16 -2.08 16.66
CA VAL A 96 15.28 -2.75 17.34
C VAL A 96 14.95 -2.98 18.82
N LYS A 97 14.31 -2.01 19.49
CA LYS A 97 14.01 -2.07 20.93
C LYS A 97 12.85 -3.02 21.26
N TYR A 98 11.84 -3.05 20.39
CA TYR A 98 10.53 -3.65 20.69
C TYR A 98 10.16 -4.84 19.79
N ALA A 99 11.10 -5.36 19.00
CA ALA A 99 10.87 -6.53 18.18
C ALA A 99 10.31 -7.70 19.00
N ALA A 100 9.49 -8.53 18.34
CA ALA A 100 8.95 -9.76 18.89
C ALA A 100 10.08 -10.75 19.27
N PHE A 101 11.18 -10.75 18.53
CA PHE A 101 12.34 -11.62 18.79
C PHE A 101 13.67 -11.01 18.35
N LYS A 102 14.76 -11.44 19.01
CA LYS A 102 16.11 -10.90 18.81
C LYS A 102 16.62 -10.98 17.36
N PRO A 103 16.45 -12.09 16.60
CA PRO A 103 16.91 -12.13 15.20
C PRO A 103 16.34 -11.02 14.31
N HIS A 104 15.08 -10.61 14.52
CA HIS A 104 14.48 -9.51 13.76
C HIS A 104 15.09 -8.17 14.17
N ALA A 105 15.27 -7.92 15.48
CA ALA A 105 15.99 -6.74 15.97
C ALA A 105 17.42 -6.64 15.39
N SER A 106 18.17 -7.74 15.35
CA SER A 106 19.52 -7.80 14.77
C SER A 106 19.50 -7.51 13.27
N LEU A 107 18.54 -8.04 12.51
CA LEU A 107 18.39 -7.71 11.09
C LEU A 107 18.23 -6.20 10.89
N VAL A 108 17.37 -5.56 11.69
CA VAL A 108 17.15 -4.11 11.60
C VAL A 108 18.40 -3.34 12.02
N ASN A 109 19.03 -3.72 13.13
CA ASN A 109 20.19 -3.02 13.71
C ASN A 109 21.47 -3.17 12.89
N ASP A 110 21.77 -4.37 12.41
CA ASP A 110 23.07 -4.71 11.86
C ASP A 110 23.10 -4.59 10.32
N LEU A 111 21.93 -4.69 9.67
CA LEU A 111 21.82 -4.58 8.21
C LEU A 111 21.03 -3.33 7.78
N MET A 112 19.82 -3.13 8.31
CA MET A 112 18.94 -2.10 7.75
C MET A 112 19.33 -0.68 8.16
N LEU A 113 19.60 -0.43 9.45
CA LEU A 113 20.00 0.90 9.95
C LEU A 113 21.35 1.38 9.36
N PRO A 114 22.40 0.56 9.26
CA PRO A 114 23.66 0.97 8.61
C PRO A 114 23.48 1.29 7.13
N ASN A 115 22.52 0.64 6.46
CA ASN A 115 22.17 0.87 5.06
C ASN A 115 20.86 1.67 4.92
N PHE A 116 20.57 2.58 5.86
CA PHE A 116 19.26 3.21 6.00
C PHE A 116 18.70 3.79 4.70
N LYS A 117 19.49 4.53 3.91
CA LYS A 117 19.00 5.16 2.67
C LYS A 117 18.45 4.15 1.66
N LEU A 118 19.08 2.98 1.56
CA LEU A 118 18.63 1.90 0.68
C LEU A 118 17.28 1.36 1.14
N PHE A 119 17.17 1.03 2.43
CA PHE A 119 15.94 0.47 2.99
C PHE A 119 14.81 1.50 3.09
N ALA A 120 15.13 2.77 3.33
CA ALA A 120 14.16 3.86 3.33
C ALA A 120 13.56 4.06 1.94
N PHE A 121 14.40 4.05 0.90
CA PHE A 121 13.93 4.05 -0.48
C PHE A 121 13.10 2.81 -0.80
N GLN A 122 13.52 1.62 -0.34
CA GLN A 122 12.77 0.37 -0.54
C GLN A 122 11.39 0.41 0.12
N VAL A 123 11.27 0.95 1.34
CA VAL A 123 9.97 1.13 2.01
C VAL A 123 9.09 2.10 1.23
N TRP A 124 9.61 3.28 0.88
CA TRP A 124 8.86 4.27 0.10
C TRP A 124 8.39 3.74 -1.26
N ALA A 125 9.29 3.09 -2.01
CA ALA A 125 9.00 2.51 -3.31
C ALA A 125 7.99 1.37 -3.17
N GLY A 126 8.10 0.55 -2.11
CA GLY A 126 7.15 -0.50 -1.78
C GLY A 126 5.76 0.05 -1.49
N GLU A 127 5.63 1.04 -0.61
CA GLU A 127 4.35 1.70 -0.30
C GLU A 127 3.73 2.36 -1.53
N THR A 128 4.55 3.02 -2.35
CA THR A 128 4.11 3.63 -3.62
C THR A 128 3.61 2.57 -4.59
N PHE A 129 4.34 1.46 -4.75
CA PHE A 129 3.94 0.33 -5.59
C PHE A 129 2.62 -0.28 -5.12
N ILE A 130 2.46 -0.53 -3.82
CA ILE A 130 1.23 -1.07 -3.24
C ILE A 130 0.06 -0.11 -3.50
N ALA A 131 0.25 1.18 -3.23
CA ALA A 131 -0.78 2.20 -3.45
C ALA A 131 -1.25 2.25 -4.91
N VAL A 132 -0.32 2.37 -5.86
CA VAL A 132 -0.63 2.42 -7.30
C VAL A 132 -1.30 1.13 -7.75
N SER A 133 -0.77 -0.03 -7.33
CA SER A 133 -1.34 -1.35 -7.66
C SER A 133 -2.78 -1.48 -7.20
N LEU A 134 -3.07 -1.15 -5.94
CA LEU A 134 -4.41 -1.29 -5.36
C LEU A 134 -5.40 -0.24 -5.89
N LEU A 135 -4.97 1.02 -6.08
CA LEU A 135 -5.82 2.08 -6.61
C LEU A 135 -6.22 1.80 -8.06
N LEU A 136 -5.27 1.48 -8.93
CA LEU A 136 -5.57 1.18 -10.33
C LEU A 136 -6.19 -0.21 -10.52
N GLY A 137 -6.06 -1.09 -9.53
CA GLY A 137 -6.48 -2.48 -9.64
C GLY A 137 -5.61 -3.23 -10.64
N LEU A 138 -4.30 -2.95 -10.64
CA LEU A 138 -3.30 -3.50 -11.57
C LEU A 138 -2.24 -4.27 -10.77
N PHE A 139 -1.99 -5.53 -11.13
CA PHE A 139 -1.06 -6.41 -10.42
C PHE A 139 -1.37 -6.52 -8.93
N THR A 140 -2.66 -6.50 -8.58
CA THR A 140 -3.13 -6.41 -7.18
C THR A 140 -2.68 -7.56 -6.31
N ARG A 141 -2.34 -8.72 -6.90
CA ARG A 141 -1.75 -9.83 -6.14
C ARG A 141 -0.34 -9.48 -5.66
N LEU A 142 0.47 -8.84 -6.49
CA LEU A 142 1.80 -8.36 -6.10
C LEU A 142 1.69 -7.21 -5.10
N GLY A 143 0.76 -6.28 -5.31
CA GLY A 143 0.48 -5.20 -4.35
C GLY A 143 0.04 -5.75 -2.98
N GLY A 144 -0.88 -6.70 -2.96
CA GLY A 144 -1.32 -7.39 -1.75
C GLY A 144 -0.21 -8.19 -1.07
N LEU A 145 0.63 -8.89 -1.82
CA LEU A 145 1.80 -9.59 -1.27
C LEU A 145 2.79 -8.61 -0.63
N ALA A 146 3.14 -7.53 -1.32
CA ALA A 146 4.06 -6.53 -0.81
C ALA A 146 3.51 -5.85 0.46
N GLY A 147 2.23 -5.46 0.46
CA GLY A 147 1.57 -4.87 1.63
C GLY A 147 1.49 -5.84 2.81
N MET A 148 1.22 -7.12 2.54
CA MET A 148 1.19 -8.17 3.57
C MET A 148 2.57 -8.38 4.19
N LEU A 149 3.63 -8.51 3.38
CA LEU A 149 4.99 -8.70 3.87
C LEU A 149 5.47 -7.49 4.69
N MET A 150 5.12 -6.28 4.27
CA MET A 150 5.49 -5.09 5.01
C MET A 150 4.70 -4.94 6.32
N ALA A 151 3.42 -5.31 6.33
CA ALA A 151 2.63 -5.37 7.55
C ALA A 151 3.13 -6.46 8.52
N ILE A 152 3.59 -7.61 8.02
CA ILE A 152 4.29 -8.62 8.82
C ILE A 152 5.56 -8.03 9.44
N ASN A 153 6.38 -7.34 8.65
CA ASN A 153 7.59 -6.71 9.16
C ASN A 153 7.30 -5.69 10.29
N LEU A 154 6.25 -4.86 10.13
CA LEU A 154 5.81 -3.93 11.17
C LEU A 154 5.30 -4.64 12.42
N TRP A 155 4.47 -5.68 12.23
CA TRP A 155 3.95 -6.48 13.35
C TRP A 155 5.07 -7.12 14.16
N LEU A 156 6.08 -7.67 13.49
CA LEU A 156 7.24 -8.28 14.14
C LEU A 156 8.14 -7.24 14.81
N GLY A 157 8.34 -6.08 14.19
CA GLY A 157 9.23 -5.05 14.73
C GLY A 157 8.64 -4.26 15.90
N LEU A 158 7.34 -4.03 15.91
CA LEU A 158 6.68 -3.17 16.90
C LEU A 158 5.83 -3.93 17.91
N TYR A 159 5.95 -5.26 17.97
CA TYR A 159 5.11 -6.14 18.77
C TYR A 159 5.02 -5.76 20.25
N ASN A 160 6.15 -5.40 20.87
CA ASN A 160 6.23 -5.06 22.29
C ASN A 160 6.24 -3.55 22.56
N ARG A 161 5.97 -2.71 21.54
CA ARG A 161 6.09 -1.25 21.70
C ARG A 161 4.93 -0.70 22.54
N PRO A 162 5.20 0.09 23.59
CA PRO A 162 4.15 0.74 24.35
C PRO A 162 3.29 1.64 23.46
N ASN A 163 1.98 1.68 23.71
CA ASN A 163 0.98 2.46 22.97
C ASN A 163 0.75 2.02 21.51
N GLU A 164 1.35 0.93 21.06
CA GLU A 164 0.97 0.26 19.82
C GLU A 164 0.00 -0.88 20.12
N TRP A 165 -1.00 -1.06 19.26
CA TRP A 165 -1.91 -2.19 19.34
C TRP A 165 -1.55 -3.22 18.26
N PRO A 166 -1.01 -4.40 18.61
CA PRO A 166 -0.49 -5.35 17.62
C PRO A 166 -1.51 -5.80 16.57
N TRP A 167 -2.80 -5.80 16.93
CA TRP A 167 -3.89 -6.19 16.04
C TRP A 167 -4.08 -5.23 14.86
N THR A 168 -3.66 -3.97 14.96
CA THR A 168 -3.66 -3.02 13.83
C THR A 168 -2.87 -3.58 12.66
N TYR A 169 -1.66 -4.09 12.94
CA TYR A 169 -0.82 -4.70 11.91
C TYR A 169 -1.39 -6.04 11.46
N PHE A 170 -1.91 -6.85 12.39
CA PHE A 170 -2.51 -8.14 12.03
C PHE A 170 -3.72 -7.99 11.09
N PHE A 171 -4.61 -7.04 11.33
CA PHE A 171 -5.70 -6.74 10.40
C PHE A 171 -5.19 -6.25 9.05
N LEU A 172 -4.10 -5.48 9.02
CA LEU A 172 -3.47 -5.06 7.77
C LEU A 172 -2.85 -6.23 7.01
N ILE A 173 -2.23 -7.20 7.70
CA ILE A 173 -1.74 -8.47 7.12
C ILE A 173 -2.90 -9.20 6.46
N LEU A 174 -4.00 -9.42 7.19
CA LEU A 174 -5.17 -10.11 6.66
C LEU A 174 -5.76 -9.37 5.46
N LEU A 175 -5.93 -8.05 5.55
CA LEU A 175 -6.55 -7.23 4.50
C LEU A 175 -5.73 -7.24 3.21
N ASN A 176 -4.41 -7.09 3.28
CA ASN A 176 -3.55 -7.22 2.10
C ASN A 176 -3.48 -8.68 1.60
N GLY A 177 -3.52 -9.65 2.52
CA GLY A 177 -3.65 -11.07 2.21
C GLY A 177 -4.94 -11.39 1.44
N PHE A 178 -6.06 -10.75 1.79
CA PHE A 178 -7.32 -10.86 1.04
C PHE A 178 -7.12 -10.38 -0.41
N PHE A 179 -6.46 -9.26 -0.64
CA PHE A 179 -6.18 -8.77 -2.01
C PHE A 179 -5.29 -9.73 -2.80
N LEU A 180 -4.31 -10.35 -2.15
CA LEU A 180 -3.46 -11.38 -2.74
C LEU A 180 -4.26 -12.64 -3.12
N VAL A 181 -5.03 -13.20 -2.20
CA VAL A 181 -5.73 -14.47 -2.41
C VAL A 181 -6.89 -14.31 -3.39
N PHE A 182 -7.71 -13.27 -3.22
CA PHE A 182 -8.95 -13.06 -3.99
C PHE A 182 -8.76 -12.24 -5.26
N ARG A 183 -7.52 -11.82 -5.58
CA ARG A 183 -7.19 -11.18 -6.88
C ARG A 183 -8.00 -9.91 -7.10
N ALA A 184 -7.93 -9.01 -6.13
CA ALA A 184 -8.85 -7.87 -5.99
C ALA A 184 -8.93 -6.96 -7.22
N GLY A 185 -7.91 -6.93 -8.08
CA GLY A 185 -7.90 -6.15 -9.32
C GLY A 185 -8.87 -6.66 -10.38
N ARG A 186 -9.28 -7.93 -10.30
CA ARG A 186 -10.33 -8.50 -11.17
C ARG A 186 -11.71 -7.97 -10.83
N ALA A 187 -11.86 -7.29 -9.70
CA ALA A 187 -13.07 -6.56 -9.32
C ALA A 187 -12.90 -5.07 -9.67
N LEU A 188 -13.56 -4.65 -10.75
CA LEU A 188 -13.61 -3.26 -11.22
C LEU A 188 -12.24 -2.58 -11.43
N GLY A 189 -11.18 -3.35 -11.69
CA GLY A 189 -9.81 -2.86 -11.86
C GLY A 189 -9.22 -3.15 -13.23
N LEU A 190 -8.01 -2.65 -13.48
CA LEU A 190 -7.31 -2.90 -14.75
C LEU A 190 -7.03 -4.39 -14.99
N ASP A 191 -6.76 -5.16 -13.94
CA ASP A 191 -6.58 -6.61 -14.03
C ASP A 191 -7.81 -7.29 -14.66
N ALA A 192 -9.03 -6.76 -14.44
CA ALA A 192 -10.26 -7.26 -15.08
C ALA A 192 -10.30 -7.00 -16.60
N LEU A 193 -9.62 -5.95 -17.08
CA LEU A 193 -9.59 -5.56 -18.48
C LEU A 193 -8.47 -6.26 -19.27
N ILE A 194 -7.36 -6.62 -18.61
CA ILE A 194 -6.17 -7.19 -19.26
C ILE A 194 -6.05 -8.71 -19.08
N ALA A 195 -6.53 -9.27 -17.97
CA ALA A 195 -6.28 -10.65 -17.65
C ALA A 195 -7.33 -11.57 -18.30
N PRO A 196 -6.91 -12.73 -18.85
CA PRO A 196 -7.85 -13.74 -19.32
C PRO A 196 -8.76 -14.23 -18.18
N ARG A 197 -10.05 -14.40 -18.49
CA ARG A 197 -11.05 -14.93 -17.53
C ARG A 197 -10.66 -16.33 -17.05
N THR A 198 -10.25 -17.20 -17.97
CA THR A 198 -9.82 -18.57 -17.67
C THR A 198 -8.30 -18.69 -17.62
N ALA A 199 -7.81 -19.74 -16.93
CA ALA A 199 -6.40 -20.04 -16.90
C ALA A 199 -5.90 -20.37 -18.33
N PRO A 200 -4.85 -19.71 -18.83
CA PRO A 200 -4.38 -19.93 -20.19
C PRO A 200 -3.70 -21.29 -20.34
N THR A 201 -4.10 -22.04 -21.37
CA THR A 201 -3.56 -23.38 -21.69
C THR A 201 -2.14 -23.34 -22.27
N GLY A 202 -1.67 -22.20 -22.80
CA GLY A 202 -0.33 -22.05 -23.37
C GLY A 202 0.29 -20.65 -23.21
N GLY A 203 1.63 -20.59 -23.27
CA GLY A 203 2.45 -19.37 -23.20
C GLY A 203 2.81 -18.94 -21.77
N LEU A 204 4.11 -18.91 -21.45
CA LEU A 204 4.63 -18.48 -20.13
C LEU A 204 4.12 -17.09 -19.75
N VAL A 205 4.18 -16.13 -20.68
CA VAL A 205 3.74 -14.74 -20.47
C VAL A 205 2.27 -14.68 -20.06
N LYS A 206 1.38 -15.42 -20.73
CA LYS A 206 -0.05 -15.43 -20.40
C LYS A 206 -0.29 -16.01 -19.00
N ARG A 207 0.45 -17.05 -18.61
CA ARG A 207 0.36 -17.63 -17.25
C ARG A 207 0.85 -16.67 -16.19
N VAL A 208 1.95 -15.95 -16.45
CA VAL A 208 2.48 -14.93 -15.53
C VAL A 208 1.48 -13.79 -15.38
N VAL A 209 1.02 -13.18 -16.48
CA VAL A 209 0.02 -12.11 -16.48
C VAL A 209 -1.25 -12.55 -15.75
N TRP A 210 -1.73 -13.77 -16.05
CA TRP A 210 -2.85 -14.32 -15.30
C TRP A 210 -2.50 -14.37 -13.81
N TRP A 211 -1.40 -15.00 -13.39
CA TRP A 211 -1.07 -15.16 -11.97
C TRP A 211 -0.82 -13.86 -11.20
N ILE A 212 -0.32 -12.80 -11.83
CA ILE A 212 -0.08 -11.51 -11.15
C ILE A 212 -1.35 -10.63 -11.05
N SER A 213 -2.34 -10.89 -11.91
CA SER A 213 -3.65 -10.22 -11.93
C SER A 213 -4.69 -10.88 -11.05
#